data_AF-Q12QV9-F1
#
_entry.id   AF-Q12QV9-F1
#
_cell.length_a   1.000
_cell.length_b   1.000
_cell.length_c   1.000
_cell.angle_alpha   90.00
_cell.angle_beta   90.00
_cell.angle_gamma   90.00
#
_symmetry.space_group_name_H-M   'P 1'
#
loop_
_entity.id
_entity.type
_entity.pdbx_description
1 polymer ?
#
loop_
_entity_poly.entity_id
_entity_poly.type
_entity_poly.pdbx_seq_one_letter_code
_entity_poly.pdbx_strand_id
1 'polypeptide(L)'
;MENTWASGALELLRHADSHIELGSAFDSRIAFISIDNSAETSIRTFLSLPEKLSGFKFSRKEKDEAGNSFPKMVELLFKNASSKLIGLDEGDIEHYHRIRNQLYHDGTGLSVDRRYLKAYRQIAAVLLNNLFGVETEKVNKAVSIENLILLWNQLESSIHEKFKIHKISAGHTFKWEQLEKTGEISWEQFERLTKLRMIRNHQVHSTTENFDYEQLEIGVGLAEVLLRELNS
;
A
#
# COMPACT_ATOMS: atom_id res chain seq x y z
N MET A 1 0.41 -24.90 -8.74
CA MET A 1 0.95 -23.55 -8.95
C MET A 1 -0.13 -22.71 -9.57
N GLU A 2 -0.50 -21.61 -8.93
CA GLU A 2 -1.39 -20.63 -9.56
C GLU A 2 -0.64 -20.06 -10.77
N ASN A 3 -1.17 -20.27 -11.98
CA ASN A 3 -0.59 -19.78 -13.24
C ASN A 3 -0.88 -18.28 -13.40
N THR A 4 -0.37 -17.45 -12.50
CA THR A 4 -0.49 -15.99 -12.57
C THR A 4 0.89 -15.36 -12.61
N TRP A 5 0.97 -14.18 -13.24
CA TRP A 5 2.17 -13.35 -13.22
C TRP A 5 2.61 -12.98 -11.79
N ALA A 6 1.70 -13.08 -10.82
CA ALA A 6 1.95 -12.84 -9.40
C ALA A 6 2.59 -14.02 -8.66
N SER A 7 2.71 -15.21 -9.26
CA SER A 7 3.09 -16.45 -8.58
C SER A 7 4.36 -16.34 -7.71
N GLY A 8 5.44 -15.78 -8.24
CA GLY A 8 6.68 -15.61 -7.48
C GLY A 8 6.55 -14.63 -6.31
N ALA A 9 5.81 -13.53 -6.49
CA ALA A 9 5.57 -12.58 -5.41
C ALA A 9 4.61 -13.15 -4.34
N LEU A 10 3.64 -13.97 -4.74
CA LEU A 10 2.74 -14.67 -3.83
C LEU A 10 3.46 -15.73 -3.01
N GLU A 11 4.39 -16.47 -3.62
CA GLU A 11 5.24 -17.42 -2.92
C GLU A 11 6.06 -16.71 -1.82
N LEU A 12 6.67 -15.57 -2.14
CA LEU A 12 7.41 -14.76 -1.17
C LEU A 12 6.53 -14.22 -0.03
N LEU A 13 5.31 -13.78 -0.34
CA LEU A 13 4.39 -13.30 0.69
C LEU A 13 3.90 -14.43 1.61
N ARG A 14 3.59 -15.61 1.04
CA ARG A 14 3.25 -16.82 1.82
C ARG A 14 4.41 -17.30 2.67
N HIS A 15 5.64 -17.23 2.14
CA HIS A 15 6.84 -17.50 2.90
C HIS A 15 6.98 -16.54 4.08
N ALA A 16 6.71 -15.25 3.88
CA ALA A 16 6.67 -14.29 4.97
C ALA A 16 5.64 -14.66 6.04
N ASP A 17 4.41 -15.01 5.64
CA ASP A 17 3.34 -15.41 6.55
C ASP A 17 3.77 -16.58 7.46
N SER A 18 4.47 -17.57 6.91
CA SER A 18 4.99 -18.71 7.70
C SER A 18 5.97 -18.29 8.81
N HIS A 19 6.75 -17.23 8.59
CA HIS A 19 7.66 -16.68 9.59
C HIS A 19 6.92 -15.75 10.58
N ILE A 20 5.90 -15.01 10.15
CA ILE A 20 5.06 -14.18 11.04
C ILE A 20 4.41 -15.03 12.13
N GLU A 21 4.01 -16.26 11.79
CA GLU A 21 3.42 -17.23 12.71
C GLU A 21 4.40 -17.71 13.78
N LEU A 22 5.67 -17.94 13.42
CA LEU A 22 6.72 -18.37 14.35
C LEU A 22 7.08 -17.26 15.36
N GLY A 23 7.07 -16.00 14.92
CA GLY A 23 7.09 -14.83 15.80
C GLY A 23 8.40 -14.58 16.55
N SER A 24 9.47 -15.34 16.31
CA SER A 24 10.79 -15.02 16.88
C SER A 24 11.36 -13.72 16.27
N ALA A 25 12.37 -13.13 16.91
CA ALA A 25 13.05 -11.96 16.36
C ALA A 25 13.73 -12.27 15.01
N PHE A 26 14.26 -13.49 14.84
CA PHE A 26 14.82 -13.95 13.58
C PHE A 26 13.72 -14.08 12.52
N ASP A 27 12.63 -14.77 12.86
CA ASP A 27 11.51 -14.96 11.93
C ASP A 27 10.87 -13.63 11.53
N SER A 28 10.74 -12.69 12.47
CA SER A 28 10.23 -11.34 12.17
C SER A 28 11.10 -10.61 11.13
N ARG A 29 12.43 -10.76 11.20
CA ARG A 29 13.33 -10.22 10.17
C ARG A 29 13.15 -10.94 8.83
N ILE A 30 13.14 -12.28 8.83
CA ILE A 30 13.00 -13.05 7.58
C ILE A 30 11.65 -12.78 6.90
N ALA A 31 10.58 -12.67 7.69
CA ALA A 31 9.26 -12.28 7.22
C ALA A 31 9.31 -10.88 6.58
N PHE A 32 9.91 -9.90 7.25
CA PHE A 32 10.01 -8.54 6.74
C PHE A 32 10.77 -8.45 5.41
N ILE A 33 11.88 -9.18 5.31
CA ILE A 33 12.66 -9.31 4.08
C ILE A 33 11.84 -9.96 2.97
N SER A 34 11.10 -11.02 3.30
CA SER A 34 10.26 -11.74 2.33
C SER A 34 9.10 -10.86 1.82
N ILE A 35 8.52 -10.00 2.67
CA ILE A 35 7.52 -9.00 2.28
C ILE A 35 8.13 -7.98 1.32
N ASP A 36 9.30 -7.42 1.63
CA ASP A 36 9.96 -6.45 0.76
C ASP A 36 10.28 -7.05 -0.61
N ASN A 37 10.81 -8.28 -0.62
CA ASN A 37 11.09 -9.01 -1.86
C ASN A 37 9.81 -9.31 -2.64
N SER A 38 8.69 -9.58 -1.96
CA SER A 38 7.39 -9.76 -2.61
C SER A 38 6.93 -8.47 -3.30
N ALA A 39 7.04 -7.33 -2.62
CA ALA A 39 6.74 -6.02 -3.19
C ALA A 39 7.64 -5.70 -4.39
N GLU A 40 8.96 -5.89 -4.26
CA GLU A 40 9.92 -5.70 -5.34
C GLU A 40 9.63 -6.60 -6.55
N THR A 41 9.38 -7.89 -6.31
CA THR A 41 9.07 -8.86 -7.37
C THR A 41 7.75 -8.50 -8.06
N SER A 42 6.75 -8.04 -7.31
CA SER A 42 5.47 -7.56 -7.86
C SER A 42 5.68 -6.39 -8.83
N ILE A 43 6.37 -5.34 -8.38
CA ILE A 43 6.62 -4.15 -9.19
C ILE A 43 7.45 -4.50 -10.43
N ARG A 44 8.56 -5.22 -10.24
CA ARG A 44 9.45 -5.64 -11.32
C ARG A 44 8.71 -6.46 -12.39
N THR A 45 7.84 -7.37 -11.95
CA THR A 45 7.06 -8.21 -12.85
C THR A 45 6.06 -7.36 -13.63
N PHE A 46 5.33 -6.46 -12.96
CA PHE A 46 4.36 -5.59 -13.60
C PHE A 46 5.00 -4.65 -14.63
N LEU A 47 6.13 -4.01 -14.30
CA LEU A 47 6.90 -3.18 -15.22
C LEU A 47 7.38 -3.99 -16.45
N SER A 48 7.62 -5.28 -16.28
CA SER A 48 8.07 -6.18 -17.35
C SER A 48 6.94 -6.70 -18.24
N LEU A 49 5.67 -6.54 -17.85
CA LEU A 49 4.54 -7.01 -18.62
C LEU A 49 4.44 -6.27 -19.98
N PRO A 50 4.00 -6.96 -21.05
CA PRO A 50 3.58 -6.33 -22.28
C PRO A 50 2.44 -5.33 -22.05
N GLU A 51 2.41 -4.22 -22.80
CA GLU A 51 1.37 -3.18 -22.74
C GLU A 51 -0.04 -3.75 -22.88
N LYS A 52 -0.23 -4.76 -23.74
CA LYS A 52 -1.52 -5.45 -23.92
C LYS A 52 -2.04 -6.16 -22.66
N LEU A 53 -1.18 -6.46 -21.69
CA LEU A 53 -1.53 -7.10 -20.42
C LEU A 53 -1.59 -6.10 -19.26
N SER A 54 -0.60 -5.20 -19.16
CA SER A 54 -0.57 -4.20 -18.09
C SER A 54 -1.56 -3.05 -18.31
N GLY A 55 -1.82 -2.71 -19.58
CA GLY A 55 -2.49 -1.47 -19.98
C GLY A 55 -1.57 -0.24 -19.97
N PHE A 56 -0.27 -0.42 -19.70
CA PHE A 56 0.69 0.68 -19.58
C PHE A 56 1.94 0.41 -20.41
N LYS A 57 2.43 1.46 -21.05
CA LYS A 57 3.66 1.43 -21.84
C LYS A 57 4.82 1.97 -21.02
N PHE A 58 5.73 1.09 -20.64
CA PHE A 58 7.01 1.45 -20.05
C PHE A 58 8.08 1.36 -21.13
N SER A 59 8.74 2.48 -21.45
CA SER A 59 9.79 2.48 -22.45
C SER A 59 11.02 1.68 -21.97
N ARG A 60 11.79 1.14 -22.92
CA ARG A 60 13.04 0.46 -22.59
C ARG A 60 14.01 1.38 -21.84
N LYS A 61 14.09 2.65 -22.24
CA LYS A 61 14.91 3.66 -21.58
C LYS A 61 14.53 3.84 -20.12
N GLU A 62 13.25 4.00 -19.80
CA GLU A 62 12.77 4.13 -18.41
C GLU A 62 13.10 2.89 -17.57
N LYS A 63 12.92 1.69 -18.15
CA LYS A 63 13.28 0.43 -17.48
C LYS A 63 14.78 0.32 -17.23
N ASP A 64 15.61 0.71 -18.20
CA ASP A 64 17.07 0.70 -18.08
C ASP A 64 17.55 1.73 -17.05
N GLU A 65 16.92 2.91 -16.99
CA GLU A 65 17.21 3.98 -16.02
C GLU A 65 16.83 3.60 -14.58
N ALA A 66 15.69 2.90 -14.41
CA ALA A 66 15.31 2.30 -13.13
C ALA A 66 16.26 1.15 -12.76
N GLY A 67 16.64 0.34 -13.75
CA GLY A 67 17.59 -0.76 -13.62
C GLY A 67 17.17 -1.73 -12.52
N ASN A 68 18.07 -1.97 -11.56
CA ASN A 68 17.82 -2.80 -10.39
C ASN A 68 17.55 -1.99 -9.11
N SER A 69 17.33 -0.67 -9.22
CA SER A 69 17.02 0.16 -8.07
C SER A 69 15.53 0.06 -7.73
N PHE A 70 15.21 -0.54 -6.57
CA PHE A 70 13.83 -0.63 -6.11
C PHE A 70 13.13 0.74 -5.98
N PRO A 71 13.74 1.78 -5.36
CA PRO A 71 13.13 3.10 -5.31
C PRO A 71 12.77 3.66 -6.69
N LYS A 72 13.67 3.54 -7.68
CA LYS A 72 13.37 4.01 -9.04
C LYS A 72 12.27 3.19 -9.74
N MET A 73 12.15 1.90 -9.43
CA MET A 73 11.04 1.09 -9.94
C MET A 73 9.71 1.52 -9.32
N VAL A 74 9.69 1.86 -8.03
CA VAL A 74 8.52 2.43 -7.35
C VAL A 74 8.13 3.75 -8.01
N GLU A 75 9.07 4.70 -8.14
CA GLU A 75 8.85 5.99 -8.78
C GLU A 75 8.28 5.83 -10.19
N LEU A 76 8.89 4.95 -11.00
CA LEU A 76 8.44 4.68 -12.36
C LEU A 76 7.00 4.15 -12.41
N LEU A 77 6.65 3.27 -11.46
CA LEU A 77 5.32 2.70 -11.35
C LEU A 77 4.29 3.76 -10.94
N PHE A 78 4.55 4.56 -9.92
CA PHE A 78 3.64 5.62 -9.46
C PHE A 78 3.46 6.70 -10.53
N LYS A 79 4.54 7.08 -11.22
CA LYS A 79 4.49 8.06 -12.30
C LYS A 79 3.61 7.63 -13.47
N ASN A 80 3.75 6.39 -13.92
CA ASN A 80 3.13 5.94 -15.18
C ASN A 80 1.86 5.10 -14.99
N ALA A 81 1.66 4.51 -13.81
CA ALA A 81 0.56 3.59 -13.53
C ALA A 81 -0.12 3.85 -12.17
N SER A 82 -0.15 5.11 -11.69
CA SER A 82 -0.84 5.49 -10.43
C SER A 82 -2.31 5.05 -10.36
N SER A 83 -3.00 4.92 -11.48
CA SER A 83 -4.38 4.39 -11.51
C SER A 83 -4.50 2.92 -11.10
N LYS A 84 -3.38 2.18 -11.07
CA LYS A 84 -3.26 0.82 -10.51
C LYS A 84 -2.75 0.81 -9.07
N LEU A 85 -2.62 1.95 -8.41
CA LEU A 85 -2.03 2.05 -7.06
C LEU A 85 -3.00 2.73 -6.08
N ILE A 86 -4.31 2.52 -6.31
CA ILE A 86 -5.39 3.03 -5.46
C ILE A 86 -5.12 2.59 -4.02
N GLY A 87 -5.28 3.50 -3.06
CA GLY A 87 -5.09 3.19 -1.65
C GLY A 87 -3.64 3.05 -1.19
N LEU A 88 -2.66 3.17 -2.08
CA LEU A 88 -1.23 3.07 -1.77
C LEU A 88 -0.55 4.43 -1.92
N ASP A 89 0.38 4.73 -1.00
CA ASP A 89 1.27 5.88 -1.09
C ASP A 89 2.70 5.39 -1.39
N GLU A 90 3.39 6.09 -2.29
CA GLU A 90 4.79 5.81 -2.64
C GLU A 90 5.68 5.82 -1.40
N GLY A 91 5.45 6.79 -0.50
CA GLY A 91 6.20 6.97 0.72
C GLY A 91 6.09 5.80 1.69
N ASP A 92 4.99 5.04 1.68
CA ASP A 92 4.85 3.87 2.54
C ASP A 92 5.80 2.76 2.12
N ILE A 93 5.85 2.47 0.81
CA ILE A 93 6.70 1.42 0.25
C ILE A 93 8.16 1.80 0.47
N GLU A 94 8.52 3.06 0.23
CA GLU A 94 9.87 3.56 0.50
C GLU A 94 10.22 3.51 1.99
N HIS A 95 9.29 3.87 2.88
CA HIS A 95 9.51 3.83 4.32
C HIS A 95 9.86 2.41 4.79
N TYR A 96 9.04 1.43 4.42
CA TYR A 96 9.29 0.05 4.83
C TYR A 96 10.53 -0.55 4.14
N HIS A 97 10.82 -0.16 2.91
CA HIS A 97 12.07 -0.55 2.25
C HIS A 97 13.31 -0.01 2.98
N ARG A 98 13.27 1.22 3.51
CA ARG A 98 14.35 1.77 4.34
C ARG A 98 14.55 0.97 5.62
N ILE A 99 13.45 0.58 6.28
CA ILE A 99 13.50 -0.29 7.47
C ILE A 99 14.16 -1.62 7.11
N ARG A 100 13.78 -2.25 5.99
CA ARG A 100 14.42 -3.49 5.52
C ARG A 100 15.93 -3.30 5.37
N ASN A 101 16.37 -2.21 4.76
CA ASN A 101 17.81 -1.97 4.55
C ASN A 101 18.57 -1.85 5.89
N GLN A 102 17.98 -1.23 6.90
CA GLN A 102 18.56 -1.16 8.24
C GLN A 102 18.71 -2.56 8.87
N LEU A 103 17.69 -3.41 8.76
CA LEU A 103 17.74 -4.78 9.28
C LEU A 103 18.84 -5.65 8.66
N TYR A 104 19.25 -5.34 7.42
CA TYR A 104 20.36 -6.00 6.74
C TYR A 104 21.73 -5.49 7.19
N HIS A 105 21.85 -4.20 7.47
CA HIS A 105 23.14 -3.53 7.67
C HIS A 105 23.55 -3.38 9.12
N ASP A 106 22.61 -3.34 10.06
CA ASP A 106 22.93 -2.97 11.44
C ASP A 106 23.55 -4.09 12.28
N GLY A 107 23.68 -5.33 11.77
CA GLY A 107 24.48 -6.45 12.32
C GLY A 107 24.12 -6.93 13.74
N THR A 108 23.33 -6.14 14.45
CA THR A 108 22.77 -6.35 15.78
C THR A 108 21.43 -7.02 15.56
N GLY A 109 21.09 -8.02 16.36
CA GLY A 109 19.87 -8.82 16.20
C GLY A 109 18.56 -8.07 16.47
N LEU A 110 18.43 -6.81 16.03
CA LEU A 110 17.24 -5.98 16.09
C LEU A 110 16.05 -6.74 15.51
N SER A 111 14.99 -6.85 16.31
CA SER A 111 13.71 -7.35 15.86
C SER A 111 12.95 -6.21 15.17
N VAL A 112 11.98 -6.57 14.33
CA VAL A 112 11.01 -5.61 13.79
C VAL A 112 9.82 -5.51 14.73
N ASP A 113 9.26 -4.31 14.86
CA ASP A 113 7.96 -4.14 15.52
C ASP A 113 6.90 -4.95 14.77
N ARG A 114 6.13 -5.77 15.50
CA ARG A 114 5.10 -6.63 14.89
C ARG A 114 4.06 -5.81 14.12
N ARG A 115 3.80 -4.55 14.51
CA ARG A 115 2.88 -3.66 13.79
C ARG A 115 3.41 -3.29 12.41
N TYR A 116 4.71 -2.97 12.29
CA TYR A 116 5.35 -2.71 10.99
C TYR A 116 5.33 -3.92 10.09
N LEU A 117 5.62 -5.09 10.68
CA LEU A 117 5.60 -6.34 9.94
C LEU A 117 4.22 -6.58 9.31
N LYS A 118 3.16 -6.45 10.10
CA LYS A 118 1.79 -6.65 9.61
C LYS A 118 1.30 -5.55 8.68
N ALA A 119 1.64 -4.29 8.96
CA ALA A 119 1.29 -3.16 8.09
C ALA A 119 1.97 -3.28 6.71
N TYR A 120 3.26 -3.62 6.67
CA TYR A 120 3.96 -3.79 5.40
C TYR A 120 3.44 -5.00 4.63
N ARG A 121 3.18 -6.12 5.32
CA ARG A 121 2.52 -7.29 4.74
C ARG A 121 1.19 -6.88 4.08
N GLN A 122 0.39 -6.07 4.76
CA GLN A 122 -0.89 -5.59 4.24
C GLN A 122 -0.74 -4.70 3.00
N ILE A 123 0.27 -3.83 2.98
CA ILE A 123 0.61 -3.00 1.80
C ILE A 123 1.01 -3.89 0.62
N ALA A 124 1.88 -4.88 0.83
CA ALA A 124 2.29 -5.82 -0.22
C ALA A 124 1.10 -6.62 -0.77
N ALA A 125 0.18 -7.03 0.11
CA ALA A 125 -1.05 -7.69 -0.30
C ALA A 125 -1.94 -6.77 -1.18
N VAL A 126 -2.18 -5.53 -0.75
CA VAL A 126 -2.94 -4.54 -1.56
C VAL A 126 -2.25 -4.27 -2.89
N LEU A 127 -0.92 -4.16 -2.92
CA LEU A 127 -0.15 -4.01 -4.15
C LEU A 127 -0.37 -5.18 -5.12
N LEU A 128 -0.31 -6.42 -4.63
CA LEU A 128 -0.59 -7.62 -5.43
C LEU A 128 -2.01 -7.62 -5.99
N ASN A 129 -3.00 -7.24 -5.19
CA ASN A 129 -4.38 -7.10 -5.64
C ASN A 129 -4.50 -6.07 -6.75
N ASN A 130 -3.95 -4.88 -6.54
CA ASN A 130 -4.13 -3.80 -7.49
C ASN A 130 -3.40 -4.06 -8.83
N LEU A 131 -2.22 -4.68 -8.79
CA LEU A 131 -1.42 -4.98 -9.98
C LEU A 131 -1.90 -6.21 -10.74
N PHE A 132 -2.37 -7.25 -10.04
CA PHE A 132 -2.62 -8.57 -10.64
C PHE A 132 -4.01 -9.17 -10.34
N GLY A 133 -4.85 -8.48 -9.58
CA GLY A 133 -6.19 -8.95 -9.21
C GLY A 133 -6.18 -10.14 -8.25
N VAL A 134 -5.09 -10.35 -7.50
CA VAL A 134 -5.02 -11.44 -6.51
C VAL A 134 -5.89 -11.08 -5.30
N GLU A 135 -6.70 -12.02 -4.83
CA GLU A 135 -7.52 -11.81 -3.65
C GLU A 135 -6.66 -11.50 -2.42
N THR A 136 -7.06 -10.48 -1.68
CA THR A 136 -6.44 -10.06 -0.42
C THR A 136 -7.31 -10.39 0.77
N GLU A 137 -6.73 -10.22 1.96
CA GLU A 137 -7.49 -10.28 3.21
C GLU A 137 -8.66 -9.30 3.20
N LYS A 138 -9.77 -9.75 3.77
CA LYS A 138 -10.98 -8.96 3.90
C LYS A 138 -10.84 -8.00 5.08
N VAL A 139 -11.43 -6.82 4.93
CA VAL A 139 -11.64 -5.86 6.03
C VAL A 139 -12.21 -6.60 7.23
N ASN A 140 -11.60 -6.39 8.39
CA ASN A 140 -12.05 -6.97 9.64
C ASN A 140 -12.56 -5.85 10.56
N LYS A 141 -13.15 -6.20 11.72
CA LYS A 141 -13.63 -5.20 12.69
C LYS A 141 -12.60 -4.83 13.74
N ALA A 142 -11.35 -5.27 13.59
CA ALA A 142 -10.31 -4.99 14.56
C ALA A 142 -9.79 -3.56 14.35
N VAL A 143 -9.52 -2.87 15.45
CA VAL A 143 -8.78 -1.60 15.41
C VAL A 143 -7.31 -1.92 15.21
N SER A 144 -6.84 -1.79 13.97
CA SER A 144 -5.47 -2.14 13.59
C SER A 144 -5.00 -1.32 12.38
N ILE A 145 -3.68 -1.18 12.20
CA ILE A 145 -3.11 -0.45 11.05
C ILE A 145 -3.46 -1.17 9.75
N GLU A 146 -3.41 -2.50 9.75
CA GLU A 146 -3.78 -3.36 8.62
C GLU A 146 -5.22 -3.09 8.19
N ASN A 147 -6.14 -3.02 9.16
CA ASN A 147 -7.53 -2.72 8.87
C ASN A 147 -7.71 -1.29 8.36
N LEU A 148 -6.99 -0.32 8.93
CA LEU A 148 -7.00 1.07 8.45
C LEU A 148 -6.50 1.17 6.99
N ILE A 149 -5.45 0.43 6.61
CA ILE A 149 -4.94 0.36 5.24
C ILE A 149 -6.00 -0.23 4.31
N LEU A 150 -6.66 -1.32 4.71
CA LEU A 150 -7.71 -1.95 3.90
C LEU A 150 -8.93 -1.04 3.72
N LEU A 151 -9.40 -0.41 4.80
CA LEU A 151 -10.50 0.55 4.77
C LEU A 151 -10.16 1.75 3.87
N TRP A 152 -8.94 2.29 3.97
CA TRP A 152 -8.47 3.35 3.10
C TRP A 152 -8.47 2.94 1.63
N ASN A 153 -7.94 1.75 1.32
CA ASN A 153 -7.96 1.23 -0.05
C ASN A 153 -9.38 1.05 -0.59
N GLN A 154 -10.28 0.51 0.23
CA GLN A 154 -11.68 0.34 -0.15
C GLN A 154 -12.36 1.69 -0.41
N LEU A 155 -12.06 2.68 0.43
CA LEU A 155 -12.60 4.04 0.33
C LEU A 155 -12.11 4.74 -0.95
N GLU A 156 -10.82 4.67 -1.25
CA GLU A 156 -10.30 5.24 -2.49
C GLU A 156 -10.81 4.48 -3.73
N SER A 157 -11.05 3.18 -3.60
CA SER A 157 -11.61 2.36 -4.68
C SER A 157 -13.07 2.73 -4.97
N SER A 158 -13.89 2.98 -3.96
CA SER A 158 -15.33 3.28 -4.16
C SER A 158 -15.56 4.60 -4.90
N ILE A 159 -14.66 5.56 -4.74
CA ILE A 159 -14.70 6.86 -5.42
C ILE A 159 -13.84 6.91 -6.69
N HIS A 160 -13.10 5.85 -7.01
CA HIS A 160 -12.12 5.89 -8.10
C HIS A 160 -12.78 6.22 -9.45
N GLU A 161 -13.99 5.71 -9.68
CA GLU A 161 -14.76 6.04 -10.88
C GLU A 161 -15.13 7.52 -10.92
N LYS A 162 -15.41 8.16 -9.78
CA LYS A 162 -15.64 9.61 -9.72
C LYS A 162 -14.38 10.38 -10.11
N PHE A 163 -13.20 9.95 -9.67
CA PHE A 163 -11.94 10.55 -10.12
C PHE A 163 -11.76 10.43 -11.64
N LYS A 164 -12.08 9.27 -12.23
CA LYS A 164 -12.00 9.08 -13.69
C LYS A 164 -12.95 10.01 -14.45
N ILE A 165 -14.22 10.08 -14.03
CA ILE A 165 -15.25 10.93 -14.64
C ILE A 165 -14.78 12.38 -14.69
N HIS A 166 -14.22 12.87 -13.59
CA HIS A 166 -13.75 14.25 -13.45
C HIS A 166 -12.29 14.45 -13.87
N LYS A 167 -11.64 13.43 -14.44
CA LYS A 167 -10.23 13.44 -14.89
C LYS A 167 -9.24 13.88 -13.80
N ILE A 168 -9.55 13.54 -12.55
CA ILE A 168 -8.69 13.77 -11.39
C ILE A 168 -7.70 12.62 -11.29
N SER A 169 -6.41 12.93 -11.22
CA SER A 169 -5.39 11.91 -11.01
C SER A 169 -5.44 11.39 -9.56
N ALA A 170 -5.60 10.08 -9.38
CA ALA A 170 -5.65 9.44 -8.07
C ALA A 170 -4.34 9.58 -7.28
N GLY A 171 -3.21 9.85 -7.94
CA GLY A 171 -1.93 10.13 -7.29
C GLY A 171 -1.71 11.60 -6.91
N HIS A 172 -2.65 12.50 -7.21
CA HIS A 172 -2.47 13.93 -6.98
C HIS A 172 -2.74 14.33 -5.51
N THR A 173 -1.84 15.13 -4.92
CA THR A 173 -1.92 15.57 -3.51
C THR A 173 -3.25 16.23 -3.15
N PHE A 174 -3.82 16.99 -4.08
CA PHE A 174 -5.07 17.75 -3.91
C PHE A 174 -6.30 17.06 -4.53
N LYS A 175 -6.24 15.75 -4.79
CA LYS A 175 -7.35 15.00 -5.42
C LYS A 175 -8.69 15.17 -4.70
N TRP A 176 -8.66 15.23 -3.37
CA TRP A 176 -9.85 15.40 -2.53
C TRP A 176 -10.47 16.79 -2.68
N GLU A 177 -9.64 17.83 -2.70
CA GLU A 177 -10.10 19.21 -2.91
C GLU A 177 -10.65 19.37 -4.33
N GLN A 178 -10.02 18.76 -5.32
CA GLN A 178 -10.52 18.77 -6.69
C GLN A 178 -11.88 18.07 -6.81
N LEU A 179 -12.08 16.95 -6.11
CA LEU A 179 -13.35 16.22 -6.10
C LEU A 179 -14.45 16.96 -5.33
N GLU A 180 -14.10 17.68 -4.28
CA GLU A 180 -15.04 18.56 -3.58
C GLU A 180 -15.53 19.68 -4.50
N LYS A 181 -14.63 20.30 -5.26
CA LYS A 181 -14.99 21.35 -6.24
C LYS A 181 -15.92 20.88 -7.35
N THR A 182 -16.04 19.58 -7.60
CA THR A 182 -17.01 19.04 -8.58
C THR A 182 -18.39 18.79 -7.97
N GLY A 183 -18.53 18.91 -6.63
CA GLY A 183 -19.77 18.64 -5.90
C GLY A 183 -20.04 17.14 -5.66
N GLU A 184 -19.09 16.27 -5.99
CA GLU A 184 -19.21 14.81 -5.81
C GLU A 184 -19.09 14.35 -4.35
N ILE A 185 -18.49 15.20 -3.51
CA ILE A 185 -18.40 15.07 -2.07
C ILE A 185 -18.68 16.42 -1.43
N SER A 186 -19.22 16.42 -0.21
CA SER A 186 -19.43 17.65 0.57
C SER A 186 -18.12 18.16 1.18
N TRP A 187 -18.11 19.43 1.59
CA TRP A 187 -17.02 20.01 2.38
C TRP A 187 -16.71 19.20 3.63
N GLU A 188 -17.74 18.73 4.35
CA GLU A 188 -17.57 17.90 5.53
C GLU A 188 -16.91 16.54 5.21
N GLN A 189 -17.31 15.91 4.10
CA GLN A 189 -16.65 14.69 3.63
C GLN A 189 -15.19 14.95 3.26
N PHE A 190 -14.89 16.07 2.60
CA PHE A 190 -13.52 16.48 2.27
C PHE A 190 -12.65 16.67 3.52
N GLU A 191 -13.15 17.35 4.55
CA GLU A 191 -12.42 17.53 5.81
C GLU A 191 -12.15 16.20 6.51
N ARG A 192 -13.16 15.33 6.56
CA ARG A 192 -13.04 13.98 7.14
C ARG A 192 -12.06 13.11 6.35
N LEU A 193 -12.08 13.15 5.01
CA LEU A 193 -11.13 12.44 4.15
C LEU A 193 -9.70 12.92 4.36
N THR A 194 -9.51 14.23 4.47
CA THR A 194 -8.20 14.83 4.75
C THR A 194 -7.69 14.42 6.13
N LYS A 195 -8.55 14.46 7.16
CA LYS A 195 -8.22 14.00 8.51
C LYS A 195 -7.86 12.52 8.53
N LEU A 196 -8.65 11.68 7.86
CA LEU A 196 -8.39 10.25 7.74
C LEU A 196 -7.02 9.98 7.11
N ARG A 197 -6.70 10.66 6.01
CA ARG A 197 -5.39 10.56 5.35
C ARG A 197 -4.25 10.89 6.31
N MET A 198 -4.39 11.97 7.08
CA MET A 198 -3.36 12.39 8.05
C MET A 198 -3.16 11.34 9.15
N ILE A 199 -4.26 10.84 9.72
CA ILE A 199 -4.22 9.77 10.72
C ILE A 199 -3.53 8.54 10.15
N ARG A 200 -3.98 8.06 8.99
CA ARG A 200 -3.43 6.88 8.33
C ARG A 200 -1.93 7.04 8.07
N ASN A 201 -1.51 8.17 7.52
CA ASN A 201 -0.08 8.41 7.22
C ASN A 201 0.76 8.51 8.49
N HIS A 202 0.23 9.09 9.57
CA HIS A 202 0.91 9.09 10.87
C HIS A 202 1.07 7.67 11.40
N GLN A 203 -0.01 6.89 11.45
CA GLN A 203 0.00 5.54 12.02
C GLN A 203 0.88 4.57 11.23
N VAL A 204 0.82 4.60 9.88
CA VAL A 204 1.64 3.73 9.01
C VAL A 204 3.13 3.99 9.18
N HIS A 205 3.52 5.23 9.48
CA HIS A 205 4.92 5.64 9.67
C HIS A 205 5.34 5.80 11.14
N SER A 206 4.44 5.53 12.09
CA SER A 206 4.68 5.74 13.52
C SER A 206 5.62 4.68 14.10
N THR A 207 6.65 5.08 14.83
CA THR A 207 7.50 4.18 15.61
C THR A 207 6.77 3.74 16.89
N THR A 208 7.39 2.86 17.67
CA THR A 208 6.85 2.48 18.98
C THR A 208 6.61 3.66 19.92
N GLU A 209 7.40 4.72 19.79
CA GLU A 209 7.37 5.88 20.70
C GLU A 209 6.26 6.89 20.37
N ASN A 210 5.84 6.99 19.12
CA ASN A 210 4.86 7.99 18.67
C ASN A 210 3.56 7.37 18.11
N PHE A 211 3.38 6.07 18.32
CA PHE A 211 2.15 5.37 17.99
C PHE A 211 0.99 5.84 18.88
N ASP A 212 -0.15 6.12 18.27
CA ASP A 212 -1.30 6.70 18.96
C ASP A 212 -2.54 5.81 18.76
N TYR A 213 -2.89 5.04 19.79
CA TYR A 213 -4.05 4.12 19.75
C TYR A 213 -5.37 4.88 19.60
N GLU A 214 -5.52 6.04 20.22
CA GLU A 214 -6.75 6.82 20.15
C GLU A 214 -6.97 7.36 18.74
N GLN A 215 -5.93 7.89 18.11
CA GLN A 215 -6.00 8.31 16.71
C GLN A 215 -6.26 7.14 15.77
N LEU A 216 -5.73 5.94 16.06
CA LEU A 216 -6.04 4.76 15.26
C LEU A 216 -7.52 4.37 15.35
N GLU A 217 -8.10 4.35 16.56
CA GLU A 217 -9.54 4.12 16.76
C GLU A 217 -10.40 5.14 16.00
N ILE A 218 -10.04 6.43 16.12
CA ILE A 218 -10.69 7.52 15.39
C ILE A 218 -10.59 7.29 13.88
N GLY A 219 -9.40 6.91 13.38
CA GLY A 219 -9.17 6.65 11.96
C GLY A 219 -10.04 5.52 11.42
N VAL A 220 -10.09 4.39 12.12
CA VAL A 220 -10.92 3.24 11.72
C VAL A 220 -12.40 3.63 11.72
N GLY A 221 -12.89 4.27 12.79
CA GLY A 221 -14.29 4.71 12.86
C GLY A 221 -14.65 5.72 11.78
N LEU A 222 -13.76 6.67 11.48
CA LEU A 222 -13.94 7.67 10.44
C LEU A 222 -14.02 7.04 9.05
N ALA A 223 -13.15 6.06 8.76
CA ALA A 223 -13.15 5.33 7.51
C ALA A 223 -14.44 4.53 7.30
N GLU A 224 -14.93 3.84 8.34
CA GLU A 224 -16.20 3.12 8.29
C GLU A 224 -17.40 4.03 8.04
N VAL A 225 -17.43 5.21 8.68
CA VAL A 225 -18.49 6.21 8.46
C VAL A 225 -18.44 6.71 7.02
N LEU A 226 -17.28 7.14 6.54
CA LEU A 226 -17.11 7.64 5.17
C LEU A 226 -17.47 6.58 4.12
N LEU A 227 -17.10 5.31 4.33
CA LEU A 227 -17.48 4.21 3.45
C LEU A 227 -18.99 4.01 3.36
N ARG A 228 -19.73 4.19 4.47
CA ARG A 228 -21.20 4.12 4.44
C ARG A 228 -21.79 5.32 3.68
N GLU A 229 -21.28 6.52 3.95
CA GLU A 229 -21.76 7.76 3.33
C GLU A 229 -21.51 7.83 1.82
N LEU A 230 -20.37 7.32 1.33
CA LEU A 230 -20.01 7.38 -0.09
C LEU A 230 -20.61 6.26 -0.94
N ASN A 231 -21.12 5.21 -0.30
CA ASN A 231 -21.80 4.08 -0.96
C ASN A 231 -23.33 4.15 -0.85
N SER A 232 -23.88 5.18 -0.20
CA SER A 232 -25.33 5.44 -0.12
C SER A 232 -25.80 6.37 -1.23
#